data_AF-A0A3N9UTT6-F1
#
_entry.id   AF-A0A3N9UTT6-F1
#
_cell.length_a   1.000
_cell.length_b   1.000
_cell.length_c   1.000
_cell.angle_alpha   90.00
_cell.angle_beta   90.00
_cell.angle_gamma   90.00
#
_symmetry.space_group_name_H-M   'P 1'
#
loop_
_entity.id
_entity.type
_entity.pdbx_description
1 polymer ?
#
loop_
_entity_poly.entity_id
_entity_poly.type
_entity_poly.pdbx_seq_one_letter_code
_entity_poly.pdbx_strand_id
1 'polypeptide(L)'
;MIGTLDEILIPLLAVGLAEMGDKTQLSILLLSSRTREYAQLLAGVMLAFLLADGFAILVGSWVTNVIPVHLVKLISGAVFVLFGLLILKGDKDEEEKSNLSPKNAFISGFTMIFLSEWGDKTQIASALFATEYNPLRVFLGVMVALLILSIMAVYLGKFLAGKIDRRVITKVAGVVFLLIGLSFMLSAVTSSAFADMF
;
A
#
# COMPACT_ATOMS: atom_id res chain seq x y z
N MET A 1 -10.46 -33.64 0.23
CA MET A 1 -10.02 -32.86 1.40
C MET A 1 -8.97 -31.90 0.92
N ILE A 2 -9.21 -30.59 1.09
CA ILE A 2 -8.18 -29.57 0.88
C ILE A 2 -7.11 -29.79 1.96
N GLY A 3 -5.85 -29.84 1.58
CA GLY A 3 -4.74 -30.05 2.51
C GLY A 3 -4.49 -28.82 3.36
N THR A 4 -3.91 -28.99 4.55
CA THR A 4 -3.55 -27.86 5.43
C THR A 4 -2.58 -26.87 4.79
N LEU A 5 -1.81 -27.32 3.79
CA LEU A 5 -0.91 -26.49 2.99
C LEU A 5 -1.66 -25.62 1.98
N ASP A 6 -2.77 -26.10 1.43
CA ASP A 6 -3.55 -25.38 0.43
C ASP A 6 -4.20 -24.13 1.06
N GLU A 7 -4.57 -24.20 2.34
CA GLU A 7 -5.08 -23.07 3.12
C GLU A 7 -4.07 -21.92 3.29
N ILE A 8 -2.78 -22.18 3.07
CA ILE A 8 -1.71 -21.17 3.05
C ILE A 8 -1.38 -20.78 1.60
N LEU A 9 -1.21 -21.78 0.73
CA LEU A 9 -0.76 -21.58 -0.65
C LEU A 9 -1.79 -20.87 -1.51
N ILE A 10 -3.08 -21.14 -1.35
CA ILE A 10 -4.14 -20.51 -2.15
C ILE A 10 -4.20 -18.99 -1.87
N PRO A 11 -4.35 -18.52 -0.61
CA PRO A 11 -4.31 -17.08 -0.33
C PRO A 11 -2.98 -16.44 -0.71
N LEU A 12 -1.86 -17.12 -0.48
CA LEU A 12 -0.53 -16.62 -0.84
C LEU A 12 -0.41 -16.35 -2.34
N LEU A 13 -0.82 -17.31 -3.18
CA LEU A 13 -0.74 -17.16 -4.63
C LEU A 13 -1.79 -16.18 -5.15
N ALA A 14 -3.01 -16.23 -4.63
CA ALA A 14 -4.09 -15.35 -5.05
C ALA A 14 -3.75 -13.88 -4.76
N VAL A 15 -3.37 -13.57 -3.51
CA VAL A 15 -2.95 -12.22 -3.12
C VAL A 15 -1.64 -11.84 -3.81
N GLY A 16 -0.67 -12.75 -3.84
CA GLY A 16 0.63 -12.49 -4.48
C GLY A 16 0.50 -12.10 -5.95
N LEU A 17 -0.39 -12.74 -6.69
CA LEU A 17 -0.67 -12.40 -8.08
C LEU A 17 -1.53 -11.13 -8.22
N ALA A 18 -2.52 -10.94 -7.34
CA ALA A 18 -3.41 -9.77 -7.38
C ALA A 18 -2.70 -8.46 -7.02
N GLU A 19 -1.67 -8.51 -6.19
CA GLU A 19 -0.86 -7.35 -5.76
C GLU A 19 0.41 -7.16 -6.59
N MET A 20 0.68 -8.00 -7.58
CA MET A 20 1.85 -7.83 -8.44
C MET A 20 1.65 -6.65 -9.41
N GLY A 21 2.55 -5.67 -9.33
CA GLY A 21 2.54 -4.47 -10.15
C GLY A 21 1.52 -3.41 -9.70
N ASP A 22 0.98 -3.55 -8.50
CA ASP A 22 -0.09 -2.69 -7.99
C ASP A 22 0.44 -1.33 -7.45
N LYS A 23 -0.50 -0.48 -7.01
CA LYS A 23 -0.20 0.85 -6.44
C LYS A 23 0.72 0.77 -5.22
N THR A 24 0.57 -0.28 -4.41
CA THR A 24 1.30 -0.45 -3.16
C THR A 24 2.72 -0.89 -3.45
N GLN A 25 2.91 -1.80 -4.41
CA GLN A 25 4.23 -2.18 -4.88
C GLN A 25 4.99 -1.00 -5.51
N LEU A 26 4.32 -0.18 -6.31
CA LEU A 26 4.88 1.06 -6.84
C LEU A 26 5.26 2.04 -5.73
N SER A 27 4.43 2.18 -4.70
CA SER A 27 4.70 3.06 -3.56
C SER A 27 5.95 2.62 -2.78
N ILE A 28 6.08 1.32 -2.49
CA ILE A 28 7.25 0.75 -1.80
C ILE A 28 8.52 0.93 -2.65
N LEU A 29 8.43 0.67 -3.96
CA LEU A 29 9.53 0.87 -4.90
C LEU A 29 10.00 2.33 -4.92
N LEU A 30 9.08 3.28 -5.01
CA LEU A 30 9.41 4.70 -5.05
C LEU A 30 9.96 5.20 -3.71
N LEU A 31 9.38 4.79 -2.58
CA LEU A 31 9.89 5.15 -1.26
C LEU A 31 11.28 4.55 -1.01
N SER A 32 11.49 3.28 -1.35
CA SER A 32 12.79 2.62 -1.20
C SER A 32 13.87 3.21 -2.10
N SER A 33 13.53 3.70 -3.29
CA SER A 33 14.48 4.40 -4.16
C SER A 33 14.97 5.75 -3.62
N ARG A 34 14.32 6.28 -2.56
CA ARG A 34 14.62 7.59 -1.97
C ARG A 34 15.14 7.52 -0.53
N THR A 35 15.16 6.34 0.09
CA THR A 35 15.72 6.12 1.43
C THR A 35 16.88 5.12 1.38
N ARG A 36 17.75 5.17 2.38
CA ARG A 36 18.77 4.14 2.63
C ARG A 36 18.38 3.19 3.77
N GLU A 37 17.33 3.52 4.50
CA GLU A 37 16.87 2.79 5.70
C GLU A 37 15.86 1.69 5.32
N TYR A 38 16.28 0.76 4.45
CA TYR A 38 15.39 -0.25 3.87
C TYR A 38 14.69 -1.13 4.92
N ALA A 39 15.39 -1.49 5.99
CA ALA A 39 14.82 -2.30 7.07
C ALA A 39 13.72 -1.55 7.83
N GLN A 40 13.89 -0.25 8.05
CA GLN A 40 12.89 0.58 8.71
C GLN A 40 11.67 0.77 7.82
N LEU A 41 11.89 1.02 6.52
CA LEU A 41 10.81 1.07 5.53
C LEU A 41 10.02 -0.23 5.52
N LEU A 42 10.69 -1.37 5.38
CA LEU A 42 10.06 -2.68 5.35
C LEU A 42 9.31 -2.96 6.65
N ALA A 43 9.87 -2.63 7.82
CA ALA A 43 9.19 -2.81 9.10
C ALA A 43 7.90 -1.97 9.19
N GLY A 44 7.92 -0.72 8.72
CA GLY A 44 6.72 0.13 8.68
C GLY A 44 5.66 -0.42 7.74
N VAL A 45 6.06 -0.84 6.54
CA VAL A 45 5.19 -1.48 5.54
C VAL A 45 4.56 -2.77 6.09
N MET A 46 5.36 -3.65 6.69
CA MET A 46 4.87 -4.91 7.24
C MET A 46 3.96 -4.72 8.44
N LEU A 47 4.21 -3.71 9.28
CA LEU A 47 3.29 -3.36 10.35
C LEU A 47 1.95 -2.84 9.81
N ALA A 48 1.97 -2.04 8.73
CA ALA A 48 0.76 -1.57 8.07
C ALA A 48 -0.09 -2.74 7.56
N PHE A 49 0.50 -3.68 6.82
CA PHE A 49 -0.19 -4.89 6.35
C PHE A 49 -0.71 -5.75 7.50
N LEU A 50 0.11 -5.96 8.53
CA LEU A 50 -0.29 -6.75 9.70
C LEU A 50 -1.55 -6.18 10.34
N LEU A 51 -1.63 -4.85 10.51
CA LEU A 51 -2.81 -4.21 11.09
C LEU A 51 -3.99 -4.20 10.13
N ALA A 52 -3.77 -3.88 8.85
CA ALA A 52 -4.82 -3.77 7.84
C ALA A 52 -5.46 -5.12 7.52
N ASP A 53 -4.66 -6.11 7.12
CA ASP A 53 -5.13 -7.45 6.75
C ASP A 53 -5.48 -8.30 7.97
N GLY A 54 -4.74 -8.13 9.07
CA GLY A 54 -5.08 -8.79 10.34
C GLY A 54 -6.45 -8.36 10.85
N PHE A 55 -6.76 -7.06 10.78
CA PHE A 55 -8.09 -6.55 11.11
C PHE A 55 -9.16 -7.13 10.18
N ALA A 56 -8.94 -7.14 8.87
CA ALA A 56 -9.88 -7.69 7.90
C ALA A 56 -10.19 -9.18 8.14
N ILE A 57 -9.17 -9.99 8.43
CA ILE A 57 -9.33 -11.42 8.69
C ILE A 57 -10.05 -11.68 10.03
N LEU A 58 -9.76 -10.88 11.07
CA LEU A 58 -10.41 -11.01 12.38
C LEU A 58 -11.88 -10.58 12.35
N VAL A 59 -12.20 -9.52 11.62
CA VAL A 59 -13.57 -8.98 11.50
C VAL A 59 -14.38 -9.76 10.45
N GLY A 60 -13.70 -10.44 9.53
CA GLY A 60 -14.32 -11.24 8.48
C GLY A 60 -15.17 -10.41 7.54
N SER A 61 -16.28 -10.98 7.06
CA SER A 61 -17.18 -10.33 6.08
C SER A 61 -17.97 -9.13 6.62
N TRP A 62 -17.87 -8.81 7.90
CA TRP A 62 -18.56 -7.64 8.48
C TRP A 62 -17.91 -6.32 8.07
N VAL A 63 -16.60 -6.33 7.77
CA VAL A 63 -15.82 -5.12 7.48
C VAL A 63 -16.31 -4.39 6.24
N THR A 64 -16.83 -5.12 5.25
CA THR A 64 -17.33 -4.56 3.97
C THR A 64 -18.67 -3.85 4.10
N ASN A 65 -19.43 -4.08 5.17
CA ASN A 65 -20.75 -3.48 5.38
C ASN A 65 -20.72 -2.23 6.26
N VAL A 66 -19.61 -1.96 6.97
CA VAL A 66 -19.53 -0.91 7.99
C VAL A 66 -18.75 0.30 7.51
N ILE A 67 -17.75 0.11 6.64
CA ILE A 67 -16.85 1.19 6.22
C ILE A 67 -17.26 1.68 4.83
N PRO A 68 -17.72 2.94 4.69
CA PRO A 68 -18.10 3.48 3.40
C PRO A 68 -16.87 3.59 2.49
N VAL A 69 -16.85 2.79 1.42
CA VAL A 69 -15.73 2.70 0.45
C VAL A 69 -15.38 4.07 -0.14
N HIS A 70 -16.35 4.99 -0.26
CA HIS A 70 -16.11 6.34 -0.76
C HIS A 70 -15.19 7.17 0.16
N LEU A 71 -15.37 7.10 1.49
CA LEU A 71 -14.54 7.84 2.46
C LEU A 71 -13.11 7.33 2.43
N VAL A 72 -12.96 6.02 2.36
CA VAL A 72 -11.67 5.36 2.27
C VAL A 72 -10.91 5.83 1.04
N LYS A 73 -11.52 5.76 -0.15
CA LYS A 73 -10.92 6.25 -1.40
C LYS A 73 -10.53 7.73 -1.32
N LEU A 74 -11.36 8.57 -0.70
CA LEU A 74 -11.09 10.00 -0.57
C LEU A 74 -9.91 10.28 0.38
N ILE A 75 -9.85 9.59 1.51
CA ILE A 75 -8.75 9.69 2.49
C ILE A 75 -7.44 9.18 1.88
N SER A 76 -7.44 7.97 1.29
CA SER A 76 -6.28 7.43 0.60
C SER A 76 -5.82 8.38 -0.51
N GLY A 77 -6.75 8.87 -1.32
CA GLY A 77 -6.46 9.84 -2.38
C GLY A 77 -5.77 11.10 -1.88
N ALA A 78 -6.28 11.69 -0.78
CA ALA A 78 -5.67 12.86 -0.13
C ALA A 78 -4.25 12.57 0.39
N VAL A 79 -4.01 11.37 0.94
CA VAL A 79 -2.69 10.93 1.40
C VAL A 79 -1.72 10.81 0.24
N PHE A 80 -2.11 10.14 -0.85
CA PHE A 80 -1.31 10.04 -2.07
C PHE A 80 -0.96 11.42 -2.64
N VAL A 81 -1.92 12.35 -2.70
CA VAL A 81 -1.68 13.73 -3.12
C VAL A 81 -0.70 14.43 -2.19
N LEU A 82 -0.90 14.32 -0.87
CA LEU A 82 -0.02 14.93 0.12
C LEU A 82 1.41 14.42 -0.02
N PHE A 83 1.60 13.10 -0.11
CA PHE A 83 2.92 12.50 -0.35
C PHE A 83 3.52 13.00 -1.66
N GLY A 84 2.75 13.02 -2.75
CA GLY A 84 3.21 13.55 -4.04
C GLY A 84 3.73 15.00 -3.94
N LEU A 85 2.97 15.88 -3.27
CA LEU A 85 3.36 17.27 -3.04
C LEU A 85 4.59 17.40 -2.13
N LEU A 86 4.64 16.65 -1.02
CA LEU A 86 5.79 16.65 -0.09
C LEU A 86 7.07 16.20 -0.79
N ILE A 87 6.96 15.18 -1.64
CA ILE A 87 8.07 14.64 -2.42
C ILE A 87 8.59 15.68 -3.42
N LEU A 88 7.70 16.34 -4.17
CA LEU A 88 8.10 17.37 -5.14
C LEU A 88 8.62 18.64 -4.49
N LYS A 89 8.08 19.03 -3.33
CA LYS A 89 8.55 20.18 -2.57
C LYS A 89 9.93 19.93 -1.98
N GLY A 90 10.17 18.72 -1.44
CA GLY A 90 11.47 18.34 -0.90
C GLY A 90 12.62 18.40 -1.92
N ASP A 91 12.35 18.27 -3.23
CA ASP A 91 13.36 18.46 -4.29
C ASP A 91 13.79 19.93 -4.45
N LYS A 92 12.85 20.88 -4.21
CA LYS A 92 13.11 22.33 -4.29
C LYS A 92 13.81 22.84 -3.03
N ASP A 93 13.49 22.26 -1.88
CA ASP A 93 14.02 22.66 -0.58
C ASP A 93 15.43 22.07 -0.29
N GLU A 94 16.00 21.19 -1.14
CA GLU A 94 17.40 20.76 -1.00
C GLU A 94 18.41 21.91 -1.24
N GLU A 95 17.98 23.04 -1.82
CA GLU A 95 18.78 24.28 -1.88
C GLU A 95 18.64 25.18 -0.63
N GLU A 96 17.61 24.99 0.22
CA GLU A 96 17.36 25.85 1.38
C GLU A 96 16.87 25.03 2.59
N LYS A 97 17.81 24.74 3.52
CA LYS A 97 17.60 23.93 4.73
C LYS A 97 16.29 24.27 5.47
N SER A 98 15.39 23.28 5.62
CA SER A 98 14.48 23.24 6.78
C SER A 98 14.07 21.80 7.17
N ASN A 99 13.93 21.58 8.48
CA ASN A 99 13.83 20.29 9.19
C ASN A 99 12.45 19.59 9.11
N LEU A 100 11.70 19.75 8.00
CA LEU A 100 10.35 19.18 7.85
C LEU A 100 10.26 18.09 6.77
N SER A 101 11.32 17.28 6.62
CA SER A 101 11.24 16.05 5.83
C SER A 101 10.63 14.94 6.69
N PRO A 102 9.79 14.03 6.15
CA PRO A 102 9.36 12.83 6.88
C PRO A 102 10.57 11.91 7.03
N LYS A 103 11.43 12.25 8.00
CA LYS A 103 12.81 11.76 8.12
C LYS A 103 12.89 10.29 8.53
N ASN A 104 11.76 9.65 8.80
CA ASN A 104 11.70 8.27 9.22
C ASN A 104 11.06 7.41 8.12
N ALA A 105 11.87 6.55 7.51
CA ALA A 105 11.43 5.63 6.47
C ALA A 105 10.32 4.69 6.97
N PHE A 106 10.34 4.36 8.26
CA PHE A 106 9.29 3.59 8.92
C PHE A 106 7.94 4.31 8.86
N ILE A 107 7.88 5.56 9.32
CA ILE A 107 6.62 6.32 9.41
C ILE A 107 6.06 6.56 8.01
N SER A 108 6.95 6.88 7.05
CA SER A 108 6.56 7.07 5.65
C SER A 108 5.96 5.80 5.07
N GLY A 109 6.65 4.67 5.20
CA GLY A 109 6.16 3.37 4.73
C GLY A 109 4.86 2.96 5.40
N PHE A 110 4.81 3.04 6.73
CA PHE A 110 3.62 2.70 7.51
C PHE A 110 2.41 3.54 7.08
N THR A 111 2.53 4.87 7.10
CA THR A 111 1.41 5.78 6.82
C THR A 111 0.93 5.62 5.39
N MET A 112 1.86 5.53 4.44
CA MET A 112 1.55 5.38 3.02
C MET A 112 0.78 4.08 2.76
N ILE A 113 1.29 2.95 3.24
CA ILE A 113 0.70 1.64 2.99
C ILE A 113 -0.60 1.47 3.77
N PHE A 114 -0.61 1.80 5.06
CA PHE A 114 -1.79 1.62 5.90
C PHE A 114 -3.01 2.39 5.36
N LEU A 115 -2.81 3.63 4.93
CA LEU A 115 -3.89 4.45 4.38
C LEU A 115 -4.22 4.08 2.92
N SER A 116 -3.26 3.56 2.14
CA SER A 116 -3.49 3.08 0.78
C SER A 116 -4.28 1.76 0.73
N GLU A 117 -4.02 0.87 1.67
CA GLU A 117 -4.56 -0.50 1.72
C GLU A 117 -5.84 -0.62 2.55
N TRP A 118 -6.20 0.42 3.30
CA TRP A 118 -7.45 0.40 4.05
C TRP A 118 -8.62 0.18 3.09
N GLY A 119 -9.48 -0.80 3.36
CA GLY A 119 -10.67 -1.10 2.56
C GLY A 119 -10.39 -1.54 1.12
N ASP A 120 -9.18 -2.02 0.81
CA ASP A 120 -8.83 -2.47 -0.53
C ASP A 120 -9.24 -3.93 -0.82
N LYS A 121 -9.13 -4.32 -2.09
CA LYS A 121 -9.41 -5.65 -2.63
C LYS A 121 -8.72 -6.77 -1.82
N THR A 122 -7.51 -6.54 -1.32
CA THR A 122 -6.74 -7.48 -0.48
C THR A 122 -7.49 -7.84 0.80
N GLN A 123 -8.08 -6.85 1.47
CA GLN A 123 -8.84 -7.05 2.70
C GLN A 123 -10.11 -7.86 2.45
N ILE A 124 -10.81 -7.57 1.35
CA ILE A 124 -12.02 -8.29 0.95
C ILE A 124 -11.69 -9.74 0.61
N ALA A 125 -10.63 -9.97 -0.18
CA ALA A 125 -10.18 -11.31 -0.54
C ALA A 125 -9.74 -12.11 0.69
N SER A 126 -8.96 -11.49 1.58
CA SER A 126 -8.47 -12.11 2.82
C SER A 126 -9.61 -12.47 3.77
N ALA A 127 -10.59 -11.59 3.93
CA ALA A 127 -11.78 -11.85 4.72
C ALA A 127 -12.59 -13.02 4.13
N LEU A 128 -12.76 -13.08 2.80
CA LEU A 128 -13.46 -14.18 2.14
C LEU A 128 -12.74 -15.52 2.33
N PHE A 129 -11.43 -15.56 2.12
CA PHE A 129 -10.64 -16.77 2.37
C PHE A 129 -10.73 -17.23 3.83
N ALA A 130 -10.81 -16.30 4.79
CA ALA A 130 -10.98 -16.62 6.20
C ALA A 130 -12.38 -17.21 6.53
N THR A 131 -13.36 -17.11 5.64
CA THR A 131 -14.64 -17.82 5.77
C THR A 131 -14.59 -19.26 5.27
N GLU A 132 -13.70 -19.56 4.32
CA GLU A 132 -13.57 -20.90 3.72
C GLU A 132 -12.47 -21.75 4.38
N TYR A 133 -11.41 -21.10 4.87
CA TYR A 133 -10.21 -21.74 5.41
C TYR A 133 -9.90 -21.28 6.84
N ASN A 134 -8.94 -21.92 7.51
CA ASN A 134 -8.52 -21.51 8.84
C ASN A 134 -7.94 -20.07 8.82
N PRO A 135 -8.49 -19.11 9.59
CA PRO A 135 -8.08 -17.70 9.54
C PRO A 135 -6.59 -17.46 9.81
N LEU A 136 -5.97 -18.24 10.71
CA LEU A 136 -4.55 -18.10 11.02
C LEU A 136 -3.67 -18.53 9.84
N ARG A 137 -4.07 -19.58 9.12
CA ARG A 137 -3.33 -20.06 7.94
C ARG A 137 -3.48 -19.13 6.75
N VAL A 138 -4.69 -18.59 6.55
CA VAL A 138 -4.94 -17.53 5.56
C VAL A 138 -4.06 -16.32 5.85
N PHE A 139 -4.08 -15.84 7.10
CA PHE A 139 -3.25 -14.71 7.54
C PHE A 139 -1.76 -14.96 7.24
N LEU A 140 -1.23 -16.14 7.57
CA LEU A 140 0.15 -16.48 7.24
C LEU A 140 0.43 -16.45 5.73
N GLY A 141 -0.46 -17.01 4.91
CA GLY A 141 -0.32 -17.01 3.45
C GLY A 141 -0.27 -15.58 2.88
N VAL A 142 -1.21 -14.73 3.31
CA VAL A 142 -1.31 -13.32 2.90
C VAL A 142 -0.06 -12.54 3.34
N MET A 143 0.36 -12.67 4.60
CA MET A 143 1.54 -11.95 5.12
C MET A 143 2.83 -12.37 4.42
N VAL A 144 2.99 -13.66 4.08
CA VAL A 144 4.14 -14.13 3.31
C VAL A 144 4.13 -13.57 1.89
N ALA A 145 2.98 -13.54 1.22
CA ALA A 145 2.85 -12.95 -0.11
C ALA A 145 3.26 -11.46 -0.11
N LEU A 146 2.69 -10.68 0.81
CA LEU A 146 2.96 -9.25 0.95
C LEU A 146 4.42 -8.97 1.33
N LEU A 147 5.03 -9.82 2.16
CA LEU A 147 6.45 -9.74 2.49
C LEU A 147 7.33 -9.94 1.25
N ILE A 148 7.05 -10.98 0.45
CA ILE A 148 7.81 -11.28 -0.77
C ILE A 148 7.71 -10.11 -1.76
N LEU A 149 6.51 -9.61 -2.01
CA LEU A 149 6.28 -8.48 -2.91
C LEU A 149 6.97 -7.20 -2.42
N SER A 150 6.92 -6.93 -1.11
CA SER A 150 7.56 -5.77 -0.49
C SER A 150 9.08 -5.84 -0.59
N ILE A 151 9.68 -7.01 -0.31
CA ILE A 151 11.12 -7.23 -0.47
C ILE A 151 11.52 -7.01 -1.93
N MET A 152 10.77 -7.58 -2.88
CA MET A 152 11.03 -7.39 -4.31
C MET A 152 11.00 -5.91 -4.69
N ALA A 153 9.97 -5.16 -4.26
CA ALA A 153 9.86 -3.73 -4.52
C ALA A 153 11.02 -2.93 -3.92
N VAL A 154 11.44 -3.26 -2.69
CA VAL A 154 12.59 -2.61 -2.04
C VAL A 154 13.89 -2.87 -2.80
N TYR A 155 14.13 -4.10 -3.26
CA TYR A 155 15.32 -4.40 -4.06
C TYR A 155 15.31 -3.68 -5.40
N LEU A 156 14.17 -3.62 -6.08
CA LEU A 156 14.00 -2.87 -7.33
C LEU A 156 14.24 -1.37 -7.11
N GLY A 157 13.67 -0.78 -6.05
CA GLY A 157 13.87 0.63 -5.72
C GLY A 157 15.32 0.95 -5.38
N LYS A 158 15.99 0.09 -4.60
CA LYS A 158 17.43 0.19 -4.33
C LYS A 158 18.27 0.13 -5.61
N PHE A 159 17.92 -0.75 -6.54
CA PHE A 159 18.60 -0.87 -7.83
C PHE A 159 18.41 0.38 -8.70
N LEU A 160 17.19 0.93 -8.75
CA LEU A 160 16.89 2.17 -9.46
C LEU A 160 17.66 3.36 -8.90
N ALA A 161 17.75 3.47 -7.56
CA ALA A 161 18.51 4.52 -6.89
C ALA A 161 20.01 4.52 -7.24
N GLY A 162 20.57 3.37 -7.64
CA GLY A 162 21.95 3.26 -8.08
C GLY A 162 22.18 3.58 -9.57
N LYS A 163 21.11 3.67 -10.37
CA LYS A 163 21.19 3.83 -11.83
C LYS A 163 20.60 5.13 -12.38
N ILE A 164 19.69 5.76 -11.64
CA ILE A 164 18.94 6.94 -12.09
C ILE A 164 19.23 8.10 -11.14
N ASP A 165 19.34 9.31 -11.69
CA ASP A 165 19.52 10.54 -10.91
C ASP A 165 18.37 10.71 -9.91
N ARG A 166 18.73 11.07 -8.67
CA ARG A 166 17.81 11.31 -7.55
C ARG A 166 16.75 12.37 -7.86
N ARG A 167 17.06 13.39 -8.67
CA ARG A 167 16.07 14.40 -9.10
C ARG A 167 15.00 13.80 -10.00
N VAL A 168 15.40 12.92 -10.93
CA VAL A 168 14.46 12.25 -11.83
C VAL A 168 13.57 11.31 -11.04
N ILE A 169 14.14 10.50 -10.15
CA ILE A 169 13.39 9.60 -9.26
C ILE A 169 12.39 10.41 -8.41
N THR A 170 12.83 11.53 -7.83
CA THR A 170 11.97 12.37 -6.98
C THR A 170 10.80 12.98 -7.76
N LYS A 171 11.06 13.51 -8.97
CA LYS A 171 10.00 14.02 -9.83
C LYS A 171 9.01 12.94 -10.25
N VAL A 172 9.50 11.79 -10.71
CA VAL A 172 8.66 10.66 -11.11
C VAL A 172 7.83 10.17 -9.94
N ALA A 173 8.43 9.97 -8.77
CA ALA A 173 7.73 9.54 -7.58
C ALA A 173 6.60 10.51 -7.23
N GLY A 174 6.91 11.80 -7.15
CA GLY A 174 5.94 12.85 -6.83
C GLY A 174 4.75 12.87 -7.81
N VAL A 175 5.03 12.79 -9.11
CA VAL A 175 3.99 12.74 -10.15
C VAL A 175 3.16 11.46 -10.04
N VAL A 176 3.78 10.30 -9.84
CA VAL A 176 3.05 9.02 -9.70
C VAL A 176 2.13 9.05 -8.48
N PHE A 177 2.62 9.52 -7.32
CA PHE A 177 1.79 9.67 -6.12
C PHE A 177 0.62 10.63 -6.35
N LEU A 178 0.84 11.78 -7.02
CA LEU A 178 -0.24 12.69 -7.39
C LEU A 178 -1.29 12.02 -8.29
N LEU A 179 -0.86 11.29 -9.33
CA LEU A 179 -1.75 10.61 -10.27
C LEU A 179 -2.59 9.53 -9.58
N ILE A 180 -1.98 8.71 -8.72
CA ILE A 180 -2.71 7.71 -7.93
C ILE A 180 -3.73 8.41 -7.02
N GLY A 181 -3.33 9.50 -6.36
CA GLY A 181 -4.21 10.26 -5.47
C GLY A 181 -5.42 10.86 -6.19
N LEU A 182 -5.20 11.52 -7.32
CA LEU A 182 -6.29 12.07 -8.15
C LEU A 182 -7.20 10.96 -8.67
N SER A 183 -6.66 9.82 -9.11
CA SER A 183 -7.44 8.67 -9.57
C SER A 183 -8.38 8.16 -8.47
N PHE A 184 -7.90 8.09 -7.23
CA PHE A 184 -8.70 7.66 -6.07
C PHE A 184 -9.82 8.65 -5.75
N MET A 185 -9.53 9.95 -5.76
CA MET A 185 -10.54 10.99 -5.54
C MET A 185 -11.61 11.00 -6.64
N LEU A 186 -11.22 10.86 -7.91
CA LEU A 186 -12.16 10.74 -9.04
C LEU A 186 -13.04 9.49 -8.92
N SER A 187 -12.46 8.36 -8.49
CA SER A 187 -13.22 7.14 -8.22
C SER A 187 -14.23 7.32 -7.08
N ALA A 188 -13.90 8.10 -6.05
CA ALA A 188 -14.82 8.40 -4.95
C ALA A 188 -16.02 9.26 -5.41
N VAL A 189 -15.78 10.26 -6.26
CA VAL A 189 -16.84 11.15 -6.79
C VAL A 189 -17.75 10.39 -7.77
N THR A 190 -17.19 9.56 -8.63
CA THR A 190 -18.00 8.75 -9.56
C THR A 190 -18.81 7.67 -8.84
N SER A 191 -18.25 7.03 -7.81
CA SER A 191 -18.98 6.03 -7.01
C SER A 191 -20.15 6.65 -6.22
N SER A 192 -20.03 7.90 -5.77
CA SER A 192 -21.12 8.61 -5.08
C SER A 192 -22.20 9.08 -6.06
N ALA A 193 -21.80 9.68 -7.20
CA ALA A 193 -22.74 10.10 -8.24
C ALA A 193 -23.57 8.94 -8.82
N PHE A 194 -23.01 7.73 -8.89
CA PHE A 194 -23.74 6.53 -9.33
C PHE A 194 -24.70 5.99 -8.25
N ALA A 195 -24.36 6.16 -6.96
CA ALA A 195 -25.22 5.76 -5.86
C ALA A 195 -26.43 6.69 -5.69
N ASP A 196 -26.32 7.97 -6.05
CA ASP A 196 -27.41 8.94 -6.02
C ASP A 196 -28.38 8.82 -7.22
N MET A 197 -28.07 7.97 -8.21
CA MET A 197 -28.85 7.79 -9.44
C MET A 197 -29.85 6.60 -9.38
N PHE A 198 -29.87 5.86 -8.27
CA PHE A 198 -30.75 4.71 -8.00
C PHE A 198 -31.31 4.79 -6.57
#